data_AF-S2KJ14-F1
#
_entry.id   AF-S2KJ14-F1
#
_cell.length_a   1.000
_cell.length_b   1.000
_cell.length_c   1.000
_cell.angle_alpha   90.00
_cell.angle_beta   90.00
_cell.angle_gamma   90.00
#
_symmetry.space_group_name_H-M   'P 1'
#
loop_
_entity.id
_entity.type
_entity.pdbx_description
1 polymer ?
#
loop_
_entity_poly.entity_id
_entity_poly.type
_entity_poly.pdbx_seq_one_letter_code
_entity_poly.pdbx_strand_id
1 'polypeptide(L)' 'MSNNIANQIEQTLAAKEHLAEEILINKQAVIDFDRKRNSNREALSNLKKTTDKKTWTFFGDMFIKLPTDKTKVLIEKGTF' A
#
# COMPACT_ATOMS: atom_id res chain seq x y z
N MET A 1 -5.06 -4.50 47.72
CA MET A 1 -4.19 -5.41 46.95
C MET A 1 -4.92 -6.07 45.77
N SER A 2 -6.11 -6.67 45.95
CA SER A 2 -6.88 -7.31 44.86
C SER A 2 -7.17 -6.40 43.64
N ASN A 3 -7.61 -5.15 43.85
CA ASN A 3 -7.88 -4.22 42.74
C ASN A 3 -6.64 -3.81 41.92
N ASN A 4 -5.43 -3.85 42.51
CA ASN A 4 -4.21 -3.48 41.80
C ASN A 4 -3.79 -4.57 40.81
N ILE A 5 -3.92 -5.85 41.22
CA ILE A 5 -3.66 -7.01 40.36
C ILE A 5 -4.67 -7.06 39.21
N ALA A 6 -5.96 -6.81 39.49
CA ALA A 6 -6.99 -6.75 38.45
C ALA A 6 -6.68 -5.69 37.39
N ASN A 7 -6.35 -4.46 37.81
CA ASN A 7 -5.96 -3.38 36.89
C ASN A 7 -4.70 -3.73 36.07
N GLN A 8 -3.70 -4.37 36.69
CA GLN A 8 -2.49 -4.81 35.99
C GLN A 8 -2.79 -5.87 34.93
N ILE A 9 -3.72 -6.79 35.21
CA ILE A 9 -4.17 -7.82 34.27
C ILE A 9 -4.90 -7.15 33.09
N GLU A 10 -5.83 -6.23 33.35
CA GLU A 10 -6.54 -5.48 32.32
C GLU A 10 -5.58 -4.73 31.39
N GLN A 11 -4.61 -4.00 31.95
CA GLN A 11 -3.60 -3.31 31.16
C GLN A 11 -2.75 -4.27 30.31
N THR A 12 -2.38 -5.43 30.86
CA THR A 12 -1.60 -6.43 30.13
C THR A 12 -2.40 -7.03 28.97
N LEU A 13 -3.70 -7.25 29.15
CA LEU A 13 -4.58 -7.74 28.08
C LEU A 13 -4.75 -6.68 26.99
N ALA A 14 -5.03 -5.43 27.36
CA ALA A 14 -5.15 -4.34 26.40
C ALA A 14 -3.86 -4.14 25.57
N ALA A 15 -2.70 -4.20 26.22
CA ALA A 15 -1.41 -4.11 25.52
C ALA A 15 -1.19 -5.26 24.52
N LYS A 16 -1.62 -6.48 24.87
CA LYS A 16 -1.57 -7.63 23.97
C LYS A 16 -2.50 -7.46 22.78
N GLU A 17 -3.71 -6.96 23.00
CA GLU A 17 -4.69 -6.72 21.94
C GLU A 17 -4.20 -5.67 20.96
N HIS A 18 -3.67 -4.54 21.45
CA HIS A 18 -3.08 -3.52 20.58
C HIS A 18 -1.91 -4.06 19.76
N LEU A 19 -1.01 -4.85 20.37
CA LEU A 19 0.09 -5.46 19.64
C LEU A 19 -0.41 -6.44 18.57
N ALA A 20 -1.45 -7.22 18.87
CA ALA A 20 -2.06 -8.12 17.90
C ALA A 20 -2.67 -7.36 16.72
N GLU A 21 -3.36 -6.24 16.99
CA GLU A 21 -3.93 -5.36 15.98
C GLU A 21 -2.84 -4.76 15.07
N GLU A 22 -1.75 -4.23 15.64
CA GLU A 22 -0.62 -3.71 14.86
C GLU A 22 0.01 -4.78 13.96
N ILE A 23 0.17 -6.01 14.46
CA ILE A 23 0.68 -7.12 13.67
C ILE A 23 -0.25 -7.42 12.48
N LEU A 24 -1.56 -7.43 12.70
CA LEU A 24 -2.55 -7.69 11.65
C LEU A 24 -2.55 -6.58 10.59
N ILE A 25 -2.52 -5.32 11.02
CA ILE A 25 -2.42 -4.16 10.13
C ILE A 25 -1.15 -4.24 9.28
N ASN A 26 0.01 -4.52 9.91
CA ASN A 26 1.28 -4.63 9.19
C ASN A 26 1.29 -5.78 8.19
N LYS A 27 0.69 -6.93 8.54
CA LYS A 27 0.52 -8.05 7.61
C LYS A 27 -0.33 -7.66 6.40
N GLN A 28 -1.44 -6.96 6.63
CA GLN A 28 -2.31 -6.48 5.56
C GLN A 28 -1.58 -5.47 4.66
N ALA A 29 -0.83 -4.53 5.24
CA ALA A 29 -0.02 -3.57 4.49
C ALA A 29 1.00 -4.26 3.58
N VAL A 30 1.69 -5.31 4.05
CA VAL A 30 2.63 -6.08 3.22
C VAL A 30 1.93 -6.71 2.01
N ILE A 31 0.75 -7.29 2.21
CA ILE A 31 -0.04 -7.87 1.11
C ILE A 31 -0.43 -6.80 0.09
N ASP A 32 -0.89 -5.64 0.56
CA ASP A 32 -1.31 -4.55 -0.34
C ASP A 32 -0.12 -3.92 -1.07
N PHE A 33 1.04 -3.81 -0.43
CA PHE A 33 2.28 -3.42 -1.09
C PHE A 33 2.71 -4.42 -2.16
N ASP A 34 2.61 -5.73 -1.93
CA ASP A 34 2.95 -6.71 -2.95
C ASP A 34 1.98 -6.67 -4.14
N ARG A 35 0.67 -6.51 -3.88
CA ARG A 35 -0.33 -6.30 -4.93
C ARG A 35 0.00 -5.07 -5.77
N LYS A 36 0.25 -3.92 -5.13
CA LYS A 36 0.64 -2.67 -5.81
C LYS A 36 1.94 -2.86 -6.61
N ARG A 37 2.94 -3.54 -6.05
CA ARG A 37 4.20 -3.86 -6.72
C ARG A 37 3.97 -4.70 -7.98
N ASN A 38 3.12 -5.73 -7.91
CA ASN A 38 2.84 -6.56 -9.08
C ASN A 38 2.10 -5.78 -10.16
N SER A 39 1.08 -4.99 -9.81
CA SER A 39 0.37 -4.13 -10.77
C SER A 39 1.31 -3.12 -11.43
N ASN A 40 2.22 -2.50 -10.67
CA ASN A 40 3.23 -1.59 -11.21
C ASN A 40 4.18 -2.30 -12.18
N ARG A 41 4.62 -3.52 -11.85
CA ARG A 41 5.47 -4.34 -12.73
C ARG A 41 4.78 -4.65 -14.05
N GLU A 42 3.52 -5.03 -14.01
CA GLU A 42 2.71 -5.33 -15.20
C GLU A 42 2.50 -4.07 -16.06
N ALA A 43 2.14 -2.95 -15.43
CA ALA A 43 1.99 -1.67 -16.11
C ALA A 43 3.29 -1.24 -16.81
N LEU A 44 4.44 -1.27 -16.11
CA LEU A 44 5.74 -0.93 -16.70
C LEU A 44 6.13 -1.87 -17.84
N SER A 45 5.86 -3.18 -17.71
CA SER A 45 6.10 -4.16 -18.77
C SER A 45 5.32 -3.81 -20.05
N ASN A 46 4.06 -3.38 -19.91
CA ASN A 46 3.24 -2.96 -21.04
C ASN A 46 3.71 -1.61 -21.62
N LEU A 47 4.03 -0.62 -20.76
CA LEU A 47 4.53 0.68 -21.19
C LEU A 47 5.89 0.61 -21.91
N LYS A 48 6.70 -0.42 -21.64
CA LYS A 48 7.96 -0.66 -22.37
C LYS A 48 7.74 -1.16 -23.79
N LYS A 49 6.61 -1.81 -24.06
CA LYS A 49 6.28 -2.39 -25.37
C LYS A 49 5.50 -1.44 -26.28
N THR A 50 4.86 -0.41 -25.72
CA THR A 50 4.10 0.56 -26.53
C THR A 50 5.02 1.54 -27.26
N THR A 51 4.63 1.92 -28.47
CA THR A 51 5.21 3.01 -29.27
C THR A 51 4.46 4.34 -29.07
N ASP A 52 3.37 4.34 -28.30
CA ASP A 52 2.58 5.53 -28.04
C ASP A 52 3.36 6.55 -27.23
N LYS A 53 3.32 7.81 -27.65
CA LYS A 53 3.96 8.94 -26.93
C LYS A 53 3.18 9.39 -25.69
N LYS A 54 1.91 9.02 -25.58
CA LYS A 54 1.02 9.40 -24.48
C LYS A 54 0.20 8.20 -24.02
N THR A 55 0.03 8.04 -22.71
CA THR A 55 -0.77 6.98 -22.11
C THR A 55 -1.85 7.57 -21.21
N TRP A 56 -3.01 6.93 -21.18
CA TRP A 56 -4.06 7.21 -20.20
C TRP A 56 -3.69 6.61 -18.86
N THR A 57 -3.80 7.40 -17.80
CA THR A 57 -3.50 6.99 -16.43
C THR A 57 -4.71 7.34 -15.55
N PHE A 58 -5.12 6.39 -14.73
CA PHE A 58 -6.16 6.60 -13.72
C PHE A 58 -5.52 7.24 -12.48
N PHE A 59 -6.08 8.35 -12.01
CA PHE A 59 -5.60 9.09 -10.84
C PHE A 59 -6.79 9.55 -10.01
N GLY A 60 -6.92 9.02 -8.80
CA GLY A 60 -8.08 9.30 -7.93
C GLY A 60 -9.37 8.79 -8.56
N ASP A 61 -10.18 9.71 -9.08
CA ASP A 61 -11.48 9.47 -9.72
C ASP A 61 -11.49 9.87 -11.21
N MET A 62 -10.34 10.20 -11.80
CA MET A 62 -10.24 10.72 -13.16
C MET A 62 -9.22 9.97 -14.02
N PHE A 63 -9.41 10.04 -15.34
CA PHE A 63 -8.40 9.62 -16.32
C PHE A 63 -7.67 10.82 -16.89
N ILE A 64 -6.35 10.81 -16.78
CA ILE A 64 -5.47 11.85 -17.34
C ILE A 64 -4.56 11.26 -18.41
N LYS A 65 -4.33 12.00 -19.49
CA LYS A 65 -3.43 11.57 -20.56
C LYS A 65 -2.06 12.21 -20.36
N LEU A 66 -1.06 11.43 -20.01
CA LEU A 66 0.30 11.88 -19.73
C LEU A 66 1.28 11.37 -20.78
N PRO A 67 2.43 12.05 -20.99
CA PRO A 67 3.52 11.48 -21.77
C PRO A 67 3.96 10.12 -21.20
N THR A 68 4.12 9.13 -22.06
CA THR A 68 4.41 7.74 -21.67
C THR A 68 5.65 7.64 -20.78
N ASP A 69 6.70 8.40 -21.08
CA ASP A 69 7.93 8.38 -20.29
C ASP A 69 7.76 9.01 -18.90
N LYS A 70 6.90 10.04 -18.78
CA LYS A 70 6.54 10.61 -17.49
C LYS A 70 5.72 9.61 -16.66
N THR A 71 4.81 8.88 -17.28
CA THR A 71 4.04 7.83 -16.60
C THR A 71 4.93 6.72 -16.08
N LYS A 72 5.94 6.27 -16.84
CA LYS A 72 6.92 5.27 -16.38
C LYS A 72 7.64 5.73 -15.10
N VAL A 73 8.18 6.94 -15.10
CA VAL A 73 8.89 7.52 -13.94
C VAL A 73 7.98 7.61 -12.71
N LEU A 74 6.71 7.97 -12.89
CA LEU A 74 5.75 8.07 -11.78
C LEU A 74 5.36 6.70 -11.20
N ILE A 75 5.22 5.67 -12.03
CA ILE A 75 4.98 4.29 -11.56
C ILE A 75 6.20 3.76 -10.80
N GLU A 76 7.43 4.01 -11.30
CA GLU A 76 8.67 3.59 -10.63
C GLU A 76 8.86 4.26 -9.25
N LYS A 77 8.41 5.51 -9.10
CA LYS A 77 8.40 6.22 -7.82
C LYS A 77 7.24 5.83 -6.89
N GLY A 78 6.25 5.08 -7.38
CA GLY A 78 5.05 4.73 -6.63
C GLY A 78 4.12 5.91 -6.32
N THR A 79 4.12 6.94 -7.18
CA THR A 79 3.37 8.20 -6.99
C THR A 79 1.87 8.08 -7.31
N PHE A 80 1.44 6.96 -7.90
CA PHE A 80 0.03 6.64 -8.17
C PHE A 80 -0.56 5.74 -7.09
#